data_AF-A0A2J4XWK0-F1
#
_entry.id   AF-A0A2J4XWK0-F1
#
_cell.length_a   1.000
_cell.length_b   1.000
_cell.length_c   1.000
_cell.angle_alpha   90.00
_cell.angle_beta   90.00
_cell.angle_gamma   90.00
#
_symmetry.space_group_name_H-M   'P 1'
#
loop_
_entity.id
_entity.type
_entity.pdbx_description
1 polymer ?
#
loop_
_entity_poly.entity_id
_entity_poly.type
_entity_poly.pdbx_seq_one_letter_code
_entity_poly.pdbx_strand_id
1 'polypeptide(L)' 'SAQMNIKAKTVSSHKGNIKKKIHTHNKQVIYHIVRLAENITSGIHVNLR' A
#
# COMPACT_ATOMS: atom_id res chain seq x y z
N SER A 1 3.60 -6.79 -10.52
CA SER A 1 3.00 -5.64 -11.24
C SER A 1 1.63 -5.95 -11.82
N ALA A 2 1.12 -7.19 -11.77
CA ALA A 2 -0.13 -7.58 -12.43
C ALA A 2 -1.42 -7.32 -11.63
N GLN A 3 -1.36 -6.91 -10.35
CA GLN A 3 -2.56 -6.80 -9.50
C GLN A 3 -3.25 -5.43 -9.51
N MET A 4 -2.61 -4.39 -10.03
CA MET A 4 -3.21 -3.07 -10.16
C MET A 4 -2.96 -2.57 -11.58
N ASN A 5 -4.03 -2.21 -12.31
CA ASN A 5 -3.99 -1.70 -13.68
C ASN A 5 -3.34 -0.29 -13.76
N ILE A 6 -2.11 -0.15 -13.28
CA ILE A 6 -1.37 1.12 -13.18
C ILE A 6 0.02 0.98 -13.80
N LYS A 7 0.51 2.10 -14.36
CA LYS A 7 1.82 2.15 -15.04
C LYS A 7 2.97 1.90 -14.04
N ALA A 8 4.06 1.30 -14.52
CA ALA A 8 5.24 1.01 -13.69
C ALA A 8 5.82 2.25 -12.98
N LYS A 9 5.85 3.41 -13.65
CA LYS A 9 6.26 4.69 -13.04
C LYS A 9 5.39 5.07 -11.83
N THR A 10 4.10 4.78 -11.89
CA THR A 10 3.13 5.04 -10.83
C THR A 10 3.34 4.11 -9.64
N VAL A 11 3.67 2.84 -9.89
CA VAL A 11 4.04 1.87 -8.85
C VAL A 11 5.28 2.35 -8.09
N SER A 12 6.31 2.82 -8.81
CA SER A 12 7.53 3.35 -8.20
C SER A 12 7.25 4.56 -7.30
N SER A 13 6.41 5.49 -7.78
CA SER A 13 5.97 6.65 -6.99
C SER A 13 5.22 6.23 -5.71
N HIS A 14 4.27 5.28 -5.81
CA HIS A 14 3.54 4.78 -4.65
C HIS A 14 4.45 4.11 -3.63
N LYS A 15 5.44 3.35 -4.07
CA LYS A 15 6.45 2.74 -3.19
C LYS A 15 7.24 3.81 -2.41
N GLY A 16 7.59 4.92 -3.06
CA GLY A 16 8.22 6.06 -2.39
C GLY A 16 7.30 6.74 -1.37
N ASN A 17 6.03 6.96 -1.73
CA ASN A 17 5.06 7.62 -0.86
C ASN A 17 4.72 6.79 0.38
N ILE A 18 4.58 5.48 0.23
CA ILE A 18 4.36 4.56 1.37
C ILE A 18 5.57 4.61 2.32
N LYS A 19 6.80 4.53 1.79
CA LYS A 19 8.01 4.65 2.61
C LYS A 19 8.06 5.98 3.38
N LYS A 20 7.74 7.10 2.73
CA LYS A 20 7.67 8.41 3.37
C LYS A 20 6.63 8.46 4.48
N LYS A 21 5.44 7.90 4.27
CA LYS A 21 4.36 7.90 5.27
C LYS A 21 4.65 6.98 6.47
N ILE A 22 5.19 5.79 6.21
CA ILE A 22 5.48 4.79 7.26
C ILE A 22 6.74 5.16 8.08
N HIS A 23 7.61 6.06 7.59
CA HIS A 23 8.82 6.52 8.29
C HIS A 23 9.75 5.38 8.78
N THR A 24 9.86 4.27 8.03
CA THR A 24 10.79 3.18 8.38
C THR A 24 11.42 2.53 7.16
N HIS A 25 12.66 2.07 7.31
CA HIS A 25 13.37 1.26 6.32
C HIS A 25 13.23 -0.25 6.56
N ASN A 26 12.65 -0.64 7.69
CA ASN A 26 12.49 -2.04 8.06
C ASN A 26 11.36 -2.68 7.25
N LYS A 27 11.73 -3.60 6.34
CA LYS A 27 10.78 -4.30 5.46
C LYS A 27 9.72 -5.09 6.23
N GLN A 28 10.05 -5.64 7.40
CA GLN A 28 9.10 -6.38 8.23
C GLN A 28 8.03 -5.47 8.80
N VAL A 29 8.41 -4.29 9.30
CA VAL A 29 7.45 -3.31 9.84
C VAL A 29 6.49 -2.87 8.74
N ILE A 30 7.00 -2.59 7.53
CA ILE A 30 6.16 -2.24 6.37
C ILE A 30 5.19 -3.38 6.05
N TYR A 31 5.67 -4.63 6.01
CA TYR A 31 4.84 -5.79 5.72
C TYR A 31 3.71 -5.95 6.75
N HIS A 32 4.04 -5.88 8.04
CA HIS A 32 3.05 -6.04 9.11
C HIS A 32 2.03 -4.89 9.11
N ILE A 33 2.43 -3.65 8.83
CA ILE A 33 1.51 -2.51 8.72
C ILE A 33 0.54 -2.67 7.54
N VAL A 34 1.04 -3.07 6.36
CA VAL A 34 0.18 -3.30 5.18
C VAL A 34 -0.83 -4.40 5.47
N ARG A 35 -0.38 -5.52 6.05
CA ARG A 35 -1.26 -6.65 6.42
C ARG A 35 -2.30 -6.26 7.48
N LEU A 36 -1.91 -5.44 8.46
CA LEU A 36 -2.83 -4.93 9.47
C LEU A 36 -3.90 -4.01 8.84
N ALA A 37 -3.50 -3.12 7.94
CA ALA A 37 -4.43 -2.25 7.22
C ALA A 37 -5.44 -3.08 6.42
N GLU A 38 -4.99 -4.07 5.63
CA GLU A 38 -5.87 -4.97 4.87
C GLU A 38 -6.88 -5.68 5.76
N ASN A 39 -6.45 -6.22 6.91
CA ASN A 39 -7.33 -6.88 7.87
C ASN A 39 -8.37 -5.92 8.47
N ILE A 40 -7.96 -4.72 8.88
CA ILE A 40 -8.86 -3.73 9.51
C ILE A 40 -9.87 -3.18 8.49
N THR A 41 -9.44 -2.96 7.24
CA THR A 41 -10.30 -2.41 6.19
C THR A 41 -11.06 -3.47 5.42
N SER A 42 -10.88 -4.76 5.74
CA SER A 42 -11.61 -5.86 5.12
C SER A 42 -13.11 -5.69 5.34
N GLY A 43 -13.88 -5.58 4.25
CA GLY A 43 -15.34 -5.35 4.28
C GLY A 43 -15.78 -3.88 4.27
N ILE A 44 -14.84 -2.92 4.31
CA ILE A 44 -15.14 -1.50 4.07
C ILE A 44 -15.21 -1.29 2.55
N HIS A 45 -16.42 -1.28 2.01
CA HIS A 45 -16.66 -0.97 0.60
C HIS A 45 -16.64 0.55 0.41
N VAL A 46 -15.57 1.06 -0.17
CA VAL A 46 -15.50 2.48 -0.55
C VAL A 46 -16.33 2.65 -1.82
N ASN A 47 -17.36 3.50 -1.77
CA ASN A 47 -18.18 3.84 -2.93
C ASN A 47 -17.31 4.58 -3.96
N LEU A 48 -16.79 3.84 -4.94
CA LEU A 48 -16.05 4.36 -6.07
C LEU A 48 -17.06 5.02 -7.02
N ARG A 49 -17.37 6.29 -6.76
CA ARG A 49 -18.06 7.16 -7.71
C ARG A 49 -17.22 7.41 -8.96
#